data_AF-A0AAE1TRB8-F1
#
_entry.id   AF-A0AAE1TRB8-F1
#
_cell.length_a   1.000
_cell.length_b   1.000
_cell.length_c   1.000
_cell.angle_alpha   90.00
_cell.angle_beta   90.00
_cell.angle_gamma   90.00
#
_symmetry.space_group_name_H-M   'P 1'
#
loop_
_entity.id
_entity.type
_entity.pdbx_description
1 polymer ?
#
loop_
_entity_poly.entity_id
_entity_poly.type
_entity_poly.pdbx_seq_one_letter_code
_entity_poly.pdbx_strand_id
1 'polypeptide(L)'
;MSRTRTSRKMNLPKNRRLWSKVKKKQRLWERLKKAKSNGTSVKTCREIEVDYRRLNNQVRNETRNAVKVKEKEVARHVKDNPKIFWKYVASKTRLKPNISELYKNNEKTIMTEGNKDKACVLSDQFSRVFIEEPEGDTATAAPRNGRDIDSINITKEKINKVLQRLKINKSPAVKNGSEVFLYADDTKIFRKIGNAEDLQSYKKTWTSLGDGRRNGC
;
A
#
# COMPACT_ATOMS: atom_id res chain seq x y z
N MET A 1 -31.96 4.75 23.31
CA MET A 1 -32.10 4.51 21.85
C MET A 1 -30.81 3.90 21.31
N SER A 2 -30.82 2.60 21.02
CA SER A 2 -29.63 1.83 20.64
C SER A 2 -29.30 2.04 19.17
N ARG A 3 -28.20 2.76 18.86
CA ARG A 3 -27.73 2.92 17.48
C ARG A 3 -27.20 1.57 16.97
N THR A 4 -27.88 1.00 15.98
CA THR A 4 -27.48 -0.26 15.35
C THR A 4 -26.10 -0.11 14.70
N ARG A 5 -25.21 -1.08 14.98
CA ARG A 5 -23.87 -1.17 14.40
C ARG A 5 -23.99 -1.28 12.89
N THR A 6 -23.88 -0.15 12.18
CA THR A 6 -24.05 -0.10 10.74
C THR A 6 -22.92 -0.92 10.13
N SER A 7 -23.29 -2.09 9.58
CA SER A 7 -22.41 -2.91 8.75
C SER A 7 -21.60 -2.00 7.83
N ARG A 8 -20.26 -2.09 7.91
CA ARG A 8 -19.32 -1.36 7.04
C ARG A 8 -19.69 -1.68 5.59
N LYS A 9 -20.63 -0.93 5.00
CA LYS A 9 -21.00 -1.03 3.60
C LYS A 9 -19.76 -0.60 2.83
N MET A 10 -18.99 -1.58 2.39
CA MET A 10 -17.94 -1.35 1.41
C MET A 10 -18.59 -0.56 0.27
N ASN A 11 -18.01 0.59 -0.08
CA ASN A 11 -18.45 1.44 -1.19
C ASN A 11 -18.09 0.75 -2.53
N LEU A 12 -18.51 -0.51 -2.72
CA LEU A 12 -18.50 -1.13 -4.03
C LEU A 12 -19.58 -0.47 -4.87
N PRO A 13 -19.35 -0.33 -6.17
CA PRO A 13 -20.42 -0.08 -7.13
C PRO A 13 -21.62 -0.99 -6.82
N LYS A 14 -22.84 -0.42 -6.77
CA LYS A 14 -24.09 -1.09 -6.38
C LYS A 14 -24.54 -2.13 -7.44
N ASN A 15 -23.67 -3.04 -7.81
CA ASN A 15 -23.96 -4.13 -8.75
C ASN A 15 -24.29 -5.40 -7.94
N ARG A 16 -25.57 -5.81 -7.96
CA ARG A 16 -26.05 -7.01 -7.25
C ARG A 16 -25.27 -8.27 -7.62
N ARG A 17 -24.87 -8.41 -8.89
CA ARG A 17 -24.08 -9.56 -9.38
C ARG A 17 -22.68 -9.58 -8.77
N LEU A 18 -22.01 -8.42 -8.71
CA LEU A 18 -20.69 -8.27 -8.08
C LEU A 18 -20.76 -8.61 -6.58
N TRP A 19 -21.80 -8.17 -5.88
CA TRP A 19 -22.02 -8.51 -4.47
C TRP A 19 -22.20 -10.02 -4.24
N SER A 20 -22.95 -10.70 -5.09
CA SER A 20 -23.07 -12.17 -5.03
C SER A 20 -21.72 -12.86 -5.20
N LYS A 21 -20.87 -12.39 -6.12
CA LYS A 21 -19.51 -12.91 -6.30
C LYS A 21 -18.61 -12.63 -5.10
N VAL A 22 -18.68 -11.44 -4.51
CA VAL A 22 -17.96 -11.10 -3.27
C VAL A 22 -18.35 -12.02 -2.12
N LYS A 23 -19.66 -12.27 -1.93
CA LYS A 23 -20.15 -13.20 -0.90
C LYS A 23 -19.67 -14.63 -1.16
N LYS A 24 -19.73 -15.10 -2.41
CA LYS A 24 -19.23 -16.44 -2.80
C LYS A 24 -17.72 -16.55 -2.55
N LYS A 25 -16.95 -15.48 -2.82
CA LYS A 25 -15.51 -15.41 -2.52
C LYS A 25 -15.24 -15.55 -1.03
N GLN A 26 -16.00 -14.85 -0.19
CA GLN A 26 -15.85 -14.95 1.26
C GLN A 26 -16.15 -16.39 1.74
N ARG A 27 -17.23 -17.00 1.25
CA ARG A 27 -17.58 -18.39 1.61
C ARG A 27 -16.47 -19.38 1.23
N LEU A 28 -15.86 -19.23 0.04
CA LEU A 28 -14.73 -20.06 -0.38
C LEU A 28 -13.50 -19.84 0.50
N TRP A 29 -13.22 -18.61 0.90
CA TRP A 29 -12.14 -18.30 1.83
C TRP A 29 -12.33 -18.98 3.19
N GLU A 30 -13.52 -18.88 3.78
CA GLU A 30 -13.83 -19.55 5.05
C GLU A 30 -13.73 -21.07 4.91
N ARG A 31 -14.19 -21.64 3.78
CA ARG A 31 -14.06 -23.07 3.50
C ARG A 31 -12.60 -23.49 3.38
N LEU A 32 -11.76 -22.72 2.70
CA LEU A 32 -10.32 -22.96 2.57
C LEU A 32 -9.63 -22.92 3.94
N LYS A 33 -9.99 -21.94 4.77
CA LYS A 33 -9.45 -21.80 6.14
C LYS A 33 -9.78 -23.04 6.98
N LYS A 34 -11.03 -23.48 6.97
CA LYS A 34 -11.48 -24.70 7.67
C LYS A 34 -10.80 -25.97 7.13
N ALA A 35 -10.69 -26.11 5.81
CA ALA A 35 -10.05 -27.27 5.19
C ALA A 35 -8.56 -27.40 5.61
N LYS A 36 -7.85 -26.28 5.71
CA LYS A 36 -6.47 -26.24 6.21
C LYS A 36 -6.36 -26.58 7.69
N SER A 37 -7.31 -26.14 8.51
CA SER A 37 -7.33 -26.44 9.95
C SER A 37 -7.72 -27.89 10.27
N ASN A 38 -8.65 -28.48 9.51
CA ASN A 38 -9.18 -29.81 9.78
C ASN A 38 -8.34 -30.94 9.15
N GLY A 39 -7.11 -30.65 8.68
CA GLY A 39 -6.25 -31.66 8.04
C GLY A 39 -6.85 -32.29 6.78
N THR A 40 -7.69 -31.55 6.04
CA THR A 40 -8.32 -32.06 4.81
C THR A 40 -7.24 -32.36 3.75
N SER A 41 -7.50 -33.35 2.88
CA SER A 41 -6.60 -33.73 1.79
C SER A 41 -6.04 -32.53 1.01
N VAL A 42 -4.73 -32.60 0.72
CA VAL A 42 -3.98 -31.56 -0.02
C VAL A 42 -4.61 -31.27 -1.38
N LYS A 43 -5.15 -32.30 -2.05
CA LYS A 43 -5.83 -32.16 -3.35
C LYS A 43 -7.06 -31.27 -3.25
N THR A 44 -7.94 -31.55 -2.28
CA THR A 44 -9.16 -30.78 -2.03
C THR A 44 -8.86 -29.34 -1.62
N CYS A 45 -7.82 -29.12 -0.80
CA CYS A 45 -7.37 -27.78 -0.45
C CYS A 45 -6.93 -26.98 -1.68
N ARG A 46 -6.17 -27.62 -2.59
CA ARG A 46 -5.69 -26.99 -3.83
C ARG A 46 -6.84 -26.63 -4.78
N GLU A 47 -7.85 -27.48 -4.91
CA GLU A 47 -9.03 -27.22 -5.74
C GLU A 47 -9.81 -25.99 -5.22
N ILE A 48 -10.08 -25.93 -3.92
CA ILE A 48 -10.75 -24.78 -3.29
C ILE A 48 -9.93 -23.49 -3.48
N GLU A 49 -8.60 -23.58 -3.37
CA GLU A 49 -7.72 -22.44 -3.58
C GLU A 49 -7.73 -21.93 -5.03
N VAL A 50 -7.75 -22.82 -6.02
CA VAL A 50 -7.87 -22.44 -7.44
C VAL A 50 -9.19 -21.71 -7.69
N ASP A 51 -10.30 -22.21 -7.16
CA ASP A 51 -11.62 -21.57 -7.27
C ASP A 51 -11.66 -20.20 -6.58
N TYR A 52 -11.06 -20.11 -5.39
CA TYR A 52 -10.93 -18.84 -4.68
C TYR A 52 -10.14 -17.82 -5.51
N ARG A 53 -8.98 -18.21 -6.06
CA ARG A 53 -8.15 -17.32 -6.89
C ARG A 53 -8.88 -16.87 -8.15
N ARG A 54 -9.57 -17.79 -8.84
CA ARG A 54 -10.40 -17.49 -10.01
C ARG A 54 -11.46 -16.45 -9.67
N LEU A 55 -12.22 -16.67 -8.60
CA LEU A 55 -13.28 -15.76 -8.19
C LEU A 55 -12.75 -14.41 -7.69
N ASN A 56 -11.59 -14.41 -7.02
CA ASN A 56 -10.91 -13.18 -6.59
C ASN A 56 -10.51 -12.31 -7.80
N ASN A 57 -9.95 -12.93 -8.85
CA ASN A 57 -9.61 -12.23 -10.09
C ASN A 57 -10.85 -11.67 -10.80
N GLN A 58 -11.95 -12.45 -10.85
CA GLN A 58 -13.22 -11.96 -11.41
C GLN A 58 -13.75 -10.75 -10.63
N VAL A 59 -13.82 -10.83 -9.30
CA VAL A 59 -14.25 -9.72 -8.44
C VAL A 59 -13.37 -8.50 -8.65
N ARG A 60 -12.04 -8.67 -8.74
CA ARG A 60 -11.10 -7.58 -9.00
C ARG A 60 -11.36 -6.91 -10.35
N ASN A 61 -11.55 -7.71 -11.40
CA ASN A 61 -11.80 -7.18 -12.76
C ASN A 61 -13.15 -6.45 -12.83
N GLU A 62 -14.22 -7.05 -12.29
CA GLU A 62 -15.54 -6.42 -12.25
C GLU A 62 -15.56 -5.14 -11.43
N THR A 63 -14.87 -5.11 -10.29
CA THR A 63 -14.77 -3.91 -9.46
C THR A 63 -14.07 -2.79 -10.23
N ARG A 64 -12.95 -3.09 -10.92
CA ARG A 64 -12.24 -2.13 -11.78
C ARG A 64 -13.10 -1.64 -12.93
N ASN A 65 -13.81 -2.54 -13.60
CA ASN A 65 -14.70 -2.19 -14.71
C ASN A 65 -15.85 -1.31 -14.23
N ALA A 66 -16.45 -1.62 -13.09
CA ALA A 66 -17.53 -0.81 -12.54
C ALA A 66 -17.05 0.59 -12.10
N VAL A 67 -15.81 0.73 -11.62
CA VAL A 67 -15.20 2.05 -11.40
C VAL A 67 -15.02 2.80 -12.72
N LYS A 68 -14.45 2.16 -13.74
CA LYS A 68 -14.27 2.76 -15.08
C LYS A 68 -15.59 3.21 -15.71
N VAL A 69 -16.64 2.41 -15.58
CA VAL A 69 -17.98 2.76 -16.11
C VAL A 69 -18.51 4.01 -15.42
N LYS A 70 -18.40 4.08 -14.09
CA LYS A 70 -18.78 5.27 -13.32
C LYS A 70 -17.95 6.50 -13.72
N GLU A 71 -16.64 6.35 -13.90
CA GLU A 71 -15.77 7.45 -14.34
C GLU A 71 -16.13 7.94 -15.75
N LYS A 72 -16.44 7.03 -16.66
CA LYS A 72 -16.93 7.36 -18.00
C LYS A 72 -18.26 8.12 -17.96
N GLU A 73 -19.19 7.71 -17.08
CA GLU A 73 -20.47 8.42 -16.88
C GLU A 73 -20.24 9.84 -16.36
N VAL A 74 -19.36 10.02 -15.38
CA VAL A 74 -18.95 11.34 -14.88
C VAL A 74 -18.35 12.20 -15.99
N ALA A 75 -17.46 11.62 -16.81
CA ALA A 75 -16.81 12.34 -17.90
C ALA A 75 -17.78 12.75 -19.02
N ARG A 76 -18.79 11.93 -19.33
CA ARG A 76 -19.82 12.26 -20.33
C ARG A 76 -20.64 13.48 -19.92
N HIS A 77 -21.04 13.55 -18.65
CA HIS A 77 -21.93 14.58 -18.14
C HIS A 77 -21.21 15.80 -17.55
N VAL A 78 -19.89 15.92 -17.70
CA VAL A 78 -19.12 17.01 -17.08
C VAL A 78 -19.49 18.38 -17.64
N LYS A 79 -19.78 18.45 -18.95
CA LYS A 79 -20.15 19.70 -19.63
C LYS A 79 -21.58 20.13 -19.27
N ASP A 80 -22.50 19.17 -19.24
CA ASP A 80 -23.93 19.46 -18.97
C ASP A 80 -24.20 19.64 -17.46
N ASN A 81 -23.47 18.92 -16.61
CA ASN A 81 -23.67 18.92 -15.16
C ASN A 81 -22.32 18.83 -14.41
N PRO A 82 -21.63 19.97 -14.23
CA PRO A 82 -20.33 20.01 -13.54
C PRO A 82 -20.42 19.56 -12.08
N LYS A 83 -21.61 19.59 -11.44
CA LYS A 83 -21.78 19.11 -10.05
C LYS A 83 -21.48 17.62 -9.93
N ILE A 84 -21.71 16.81 -10.96
CA ILE A 84 -21.39 15.37 -10.94
C ILE A 84 -19.89 15.15 -10.81
N PHE A 85 -19.09 15.93 -11.55
CA PHE A 85 -17.63 15.90 -11.47
C PHE A 85 -17.13 16.33 -10.09
N TRP A 86 -17.57 17.48 -9.59
CA TRP A 86 -17.15 17.96 -8.27
C TRP A 86 -17.57 17.03 -7.14
N LYS A 87 -18.75 16.40 -7.24
CA LYS A 87 -19.18 15.34 -6.33
C LYS A 87 -18.26 14.12 -6.39
N TYR A 88 -17.81 13.73 -7.59
CA TYR A 88 -16.84 12.65 -7.77
C TYR A 88 -15.50 13.00 -7.11
N VAL A 89 -14.95 14.19 -7.39
CA VAL A 89 -13.70 14.69 -6.80
C VAL A 89 -13.80 14.73 -5.28
N ALA A 90 -14.86 15.35 -4.73
CA ALA A 90 -15.10 15.40 -3.29
C ALA A 90 -15.18 14.00 -2.66
N SER A 91 -15.75 13.02 -3.36
CA SER A 91 -15.81 11.63 -2.87
C SER A 91 -14.45 10.93 -2.82
N LYS A 92 -13.45 11.41 -3.58
CA LYS A 92 -12.08 10.90 -3.62
C LYS A 92 -11.13 11.66 -2.70
N THR A 93 -11.37 12.96 -2.51
CA THR A 93 -10.53 13.83 -1.66
C THR A 93 -10.97 13.84 -0.20
N ARG A 94 -12.23 13.49 0.11
CA ARG A 94 -12.70 13.33 1.49
C ARG A 94 -11.89 12.25 2.21
N LEU A 95 -10.94 12.68 3.01
CA LEU A 95 -10.30 11.85 4.02
C LEU A 95 -11.39 11.38 4.98
N LYS A 96 -11.48 10.07 5.20
CA LYS A 96 -12.32 9.57 6.28
C LYS A 96 -11.73 10.07 7.60
N PRO A 97 -12.54 10.46 8.59
CA PRO A 97 -12.02 10.74 9.92
C PRO A 97 -11.25 9.50 10.38
N ASN A 98 -9.93 9.65 10.54
CA ASN A 98 -9.01 8.54 10.78
C ASN A 98 -9.21 7.95 12.18
N ILE A 99 -9.69 8.79 13.11
CA ILE A 99 -9.88 8.43 14.51
C ILE A 99 -11.37 8.17 14.74
N SER A 100 -11.70 6.92 15.09
CA SER A 100 -13.04 6.55 15.54
C SER A 100 -13.44 7.31 16.81
N GLU A 101 -14.72 7.33 17.13
CA GLU A 101 -15.17 7.81 18.44
C GLU A 101 -14.49 7.01 19.55
N LEU A 102 -13.84 7.72 20.46
CA LEU A 102 -13.18 7.19 21.66
C LEU A 102 -14.13 7.28 22.85
N TYR A 103 -13.94 6.42 23.84
CA TYR A 103 -14.63 6.53 25.12
C TYR A 103 -13.93 7.57 26.00
N LYS A 104 -14.71 8.44 26.63
CA LYS A 104 -14.19 9.43 27.58
C LYS A 104 -13.93 8.83 28.96
N ASN A 105 -14.64 7.76 29.30
CA ASN A 105 -14.55 7.08 30.59
C ASN A 105 -14.11 5.62 30.45
N ASN A 106 -13.51 5.09 31.51
CA ASN A 106 -13.07 3.69 31.57
C ASN A 106 -14.22 2.69 31.45
N GLU A 107 -15.42 3.08 31.90
CA GLU A 107 -16.64 2.26 31.86
C GLU A 107 -17.28 2.19 30.45
N LYS A 108 -16.73 2.91 29.47
CA LYS A 108 -17.16 2.88 28.06
C LYS A 108 -18.62 3.26 27.85
N THR A 109 -19.11 4.22 28.63
CA THR A 109 -20.50 4.69 28.60
C THR A 109 -20.65 5.97 27.79
N ILE A 110 -19.62 6.83 27.80
CA ILE A 110 -19.67 8.15 27.17
C ILE A 110 -18.66 8.19 26.02
N MET A 111 -19.12 8.59 24.83
CA MET A 111 -18.27 8.71 23.65
C MET A 111 -17.90 10.16 23.36
N THR A 112 -16.81 10.34 22.62
CA THR A 112 -16.31 11.66 22.17
C THR A 112 -17.18 12.23 21.05
N GLU A 113 -17.47 13.54 21.15
CA GLU A 113 -18.23 14.27 20.14
C GLU A 113 -17.29 15.21 19.38
N GLY A 114 -17.04 14.90 18.11
CA GLY A 114 -16.15 15.70 17.27
C GLY A 114 -14.64 15.48 17.51
N ASN A 115 -13.82 16.31 16.86
CA ASN A 115 -12.37 16.11 16.85
C ASN A 115 -11.66 16.71 18.06
N LYS A 116 -12.19 17.81 18.62
CA LYS A 116 -11.63 18.46 19.81
C LYS A 116 -11.67 17.51 21.02
N ASP A 117 -12.82 16.90 21.26
CA ASP A 117 -13.00 15.91 22.32
C ASP A 117 -12.07 14.71 22.19
N LYS A 118 -11.88 14.20 20.96
CA LYS A 118 -10.93 13.11 20.68
C LYS A 118 -9.50 13.52 21.01
N ALA A 119 -9.11 14.73 20.62
CA ALA A 119 -7.78 15.25 20.92
C ALA A 119 -7.55 15.36 22.43
N CYS A 120 -8.54 15.84 23.18
CA CYS A 120 -8.47 15.91 24.65
C CYS A 120 -8.30 14.53 25.30
N VAL A 121 -9.12 13.55 24.92
CA VAL A 121 -9.02 12.17 25.46
C VAL A 121 -7.67 11.54 25.14
N LEU A 122 -7.17 11.71 23.91
CA LEU A 122 -5.85 11.20 23.54
C LEU A 122 -4.74 11.90 24.31
N SER A 123 -4.82 13.22 24.46
CA SER A 123 -3.82 13.99 25.21
C SER A 123 -3.73 13.50 26.65
N ASP A 124 -4.85 13.36 27.35
CA ASP A 124 -4.87 12.85 28.73
C ASP A 124 -4.30 11.42 28.81
N GLN A 125 -4.70 10.55 27.89
CA GLN A 125 -4.18 9.18 27.84
C GLN A 125 -2.66 9.15 27.61
N PHE A 126 -2.13 10.00 26.74
CA PHE A 126 -0.70 10.07 26.48
C PHE A 126 0.05 10.69 27.66
N SER A 127 -0.46 11.76 28.25
CA SER A 127 0.11 12.36 29.46
C SER A 127 0.26 11.35 30.59
N ARG A 128 -0.69 10.42 30.77
CA ARG A 128 -0.63 9.38 31.82
C ARG A 128 0.39 8.28 31.57
N VAL A 129 0.75 7.99 30.32
CA VAL A 129 1.75 6.95 30.01
C VAL A 129 3.17 7.49 30.00
N PHE A 130 3.35 8.80 30.02
CA PHE A 130 4.66 9.38 30.31
C PHE A 130 4.99 9.11 31.77
N ILE A 131 6.08 8.37 31.97
CA ILE A 131 6.67 8.14 33.27
C ILE A 131 7.56 9.33 33.55
N GLU A 132 7.43 9.94 34.73
CA GLU A 132 8.44 10.89 35.21
C GLU A 132 9.73 10.10 35.42
N GLU A 133 10.72 10.35 34.57
CA GLU A 133 12.02 9.71 34.71
C GLU A 133 12.63 10.18 36.04
N PRO A 134 13.04 9.26 36.93
CA PRO A 134 13.67 9.65 38.18
C PRO A 134 14.96 10.43 37.88
N GLU A 135 15.22 11.51 38.62
CA GLU A 135 16.51 12.21 38.55
C GLU A 135 17.64 11.24 38.88
N GLY A 136 18.39 10.83 37.86
CA GLY A 136 19.44 9.83 37.96
C GLY A 136 20.10 9.55 36.61
N ASP A 137 21.22 8.84 36.65
CA ASP A 137 21.97 8.45 35.46
C ASP A 137 21.16 7.40 34.69
N THR A 138 20.56 7.78 33.55
CA THR A 138 19.87 6.83 32.67
C THR A 138 20.84 5.71 32.33
N ALA A 139 20.44 4.45 32.51
CA ALA A 139 21.32 3.31 32.27
C ALA A 139 21.99 3.47 30.89
N THR A 140 23.30 3.73 30.89
CA THR A 140 24.05 3.89 29.65
C THR A 140 23.89 2.59 28.88
N ALA A 141 23.27 2.67 27.70
CA ALA A 141 23.09 1.48 26.86
C ALA A 141 24.45 0.81 26.72
N ALA A 142 24.55 -0.45 27.14
CA ALA A 142 25.80 -1.19 27.06
C ALA A 142 26.35 -1.05 25.63
N PRO A 143 27.66 -0.79 25.47
CA PRO A 143 28.25 -0.67 24.14
C PRO A 143 27.83 -1.89 23.33
N ARG A 144 27.28 -1.62 22.14
CA ARG A 144 26.78 -2.66 21.27
C ARG A 144 27.98 -3.54 20.91
N ASN A 145 28.04 -4.75 21.46
CA ASN A 145 28.99 -5.79 21.06
C ASN A 145 28.60 -6.32 19.67
N GLY A 146 28.56 -5.43 18.67
CA GLY A 146 28.56 -5.83 17.27
C GLY A 146 29.93 -6.39 16.96
N ARG A 147 29.97 -7.53 16.24
CA ARG A 147 31.18 -7.88 15.54
C ARG A 147 31.33 -6.88 14.41
N ASP A 148 32.26 -5.94 14.55
CA ASP A 148 32.71 -5.15 13.42
C ASP A 148 33.25 -6.11 12.37
N ILE A 149 32.83 -5.91 11.13
CA ILE A 149 33.29 -6.75 10.03
C ILE A 149 34.63 -6.15 9.57
N ASP A 150 35.72 -6.63 10.17
CA ASP A 150 37.07 -6.08 9.92
C ASP A 150 37.49 -6.18 8.45
N SER A 151 37.02 -7.20 7.74
CA SER A 151 37.31 -7.37 6.32
C SER A 151 36.23 -8.15 5.57
N ILE A 152 35.88 -7.66 4.38
CA ILE A 152 34.98 -8.34 3.45
C ILE A 152 35.81 -8.82 2.27
N ASN A 153 36.08 -10.13 2.20
CA ASN A 153 36.79 -10.71 1.07
C ASN A 153 35.80 -11.03 -0.07
N ILE A 154 35.74 -10.13 -1.07
CA ILE A 154 34.90 -10.25 -2.27
C ILE A 154 35.74 -10.87 -3.39
N THR A 155 35.57 -12.18 -3.62
CA THR A 155 36.23 -12.89 -4.73
C THR A 155 35.33 -12.98 -5.95
N LYS A 156 35.94 -13.07 -7.15
CA LYS A 156 35.21 -13.24 -8.43
C LYS A 156 34.29 -14.46 -8.41
N GLU A 157 34.72 -15.53 -7.75
CA GLU A 157 33.95 -16.77 -7.58
C GLU A 157 32.66 -16.55 -6.79
N LYS A 158 32.73 -15.77 -5.69
CA LYS A 158 31.54 -15.40 -4.90
C LYS A 158 30.55 -14.60 -5.73
N ILE A 159 31.05 -13.64 -6.53
CA ILE A 159 30.23 -12.83 -7.43
C ILE A 159 29.52 -13.74 -8.46
N ASN A 160 30.26 -14.63 -9.12
CA ASN A 160 29.69 -15.57 -10.10
C ASN A 160 28.61 -16.47 -9.49
N LYS A 161 28.84 -16.99 -8.28
CA LYS A 161 27.85 -17.83 -7.57
C LYS A 161 26.56 -17.07 -7.25
N VAL A 162 26.66 -15.78 -6.92
CA VAL A 162 25.50 -14.91 -6.68
C VAL A 162 24.77 -14.60 -7.99
N LEU A 163 25.51 -14.28 -9.07
CA LEU A 163 24.94 -14.02 -10.39
C LEU A 163 24.19 -15.23 -10.96
N GLN A 164 24.73 -16.44 -10.81
CA GLN A 164 24.04 -17.67 -11.24
C GLN A 164 22.74 -17.95 -10.48
N ARG A 165 22.66 -17.55 -9.21
CA ARG A 165 21.44 -17.70 -8.38
C ARG A 165 20.44 -16.56 -8.59
N LEU A 166 20.83 -15.49 -9.28
CA LEU A 166 19.98 -14.33 -9.49
C LEU A 166 18.83 -14.70 -10.44
N LYS A 167 17.61 -14.61 -9.93
CA LYS A 167 16.41 -14.88 -10.72
C LYS A 167 16.13 -13.71 -11.66
N ILE A 168 16.43 -13.89 -12.95
CA ILE A 168 16.21 -12.92 -14.04
C ILE A 168 14.78 -12.35 -14.04
N ASN A 169 13.78 -13.17 -13.70
CA ASN A 169 12.38 -12.77 -13.66
C ASN A 169 11.98 -11.94 -12.43
N LYS A 170 12.90 -11.66 -11.49
CA LYS A 170 12.66 -10.84 -10.30
C LYS A 170 13.21 -9.41 -10.40
N SER A 171 14.02 -9.11 -11.41
CA SER A 171 14.53 -7.75 -11.65
C SER A 171 14.24 -7.33 -13.09
N PRO A 172 13.45 -6.26 -13.33
CA PRO A 172 13.06 -5.84 -14.69
C PRO A 172 14.22 -5.37 -15.57
N ALA A 173 15.35 -5.02 -14.95
CA ALA A 173 16.45 -4.31 -15.61
C ALA A 173 17.39 -5.20 -16.44
N VAL A 174 17.40 -6.52 -16.22
CA VAL A 174 18.35 -7.43 -16.87
C VAL A 174 17.58 -8.55 -17.55
N LYS A 175 17.08 -8.27 -18.76
CA LYS A 175 16.65 -9.32 -19.68
C LYS A 175 17.67 -9.41 -20.82
N ASN A 176 18.33 -10.57 -20.88
CA ASN A 176 19.24 -11.08 -21.90
C ASN A 176 19.44 -10.23 -23.16
N GLY A 177 20.67 -9.76 -23.38
CA GLY A 177 21.22 -9.46 -24.71
C GLY A 177 20.68 -8.23 -25.44
N SER A 178 19.80 -7.44 -24.82
CA SER A 178 19.42 -6.13 -25.33
C SER A 178 19.92 -5.07 -24.36
N GLU A 179 20.80 -4.18 -24.82
CA GLU A 179 21.08 -2.89 -24.18
C GLU A 179 19.77 -2.11 -24.12
N VAL A 180 18.98 -2.34 -23.07
CA VAL A 180 17.84 -1.50 -22.75
C VAL A 180 18.27 -0.65 -21.57
N PHE A 181 18.97 0.44 -21.87
CA PHE A 181 19.16 1.51 -20.90
C PHE A 181 17.81 2.19 -20.69
N LEU A 182 17.24 1.97 -19.50
CA LEU A 182 16.07 2.68 -19.02
C LEU A 182 16.56 3.85 -18.17
N TYR A 183 16.25 5.08 -18.57
CA TYR A 183 16.41 6.25 -17.70
C TYR A 183 15.05 6.70 -17.19
N ALA A 184 15.00 7.10 -15.91
CA ALA A 184 13.84 7.73 -15.32
C ALA A 184 13.92 9.24 -15.59
N ASP A 185 13.05 9.73 -16.46
CA ASP A 185 12.85 11.16 -16.68
C ASP A 185 12.27 11.85 -15.42
N ASP A 186 12.26 13.18 -15.34
CA ASP A 186 11.77 13.97 -14.21
C ASP A 186 10.28 13.69 -13.88
N THR A 187 9.58 13.07 -14.83
CA THR A 187 8.22 12.55 -14.70
C THR A 187 8.12 11.16 -14.07
N LYS A 188 9.23 10.55 -13.67
CA LYS A 188 9.36 9.16 -13.15
C LYS A 188 8.89 8.09 -14.13
N ILE A 189 8.87 8.40 -15.42
CA ILE A 189 8.54 7.47 -16.50
C ILE A 189 9.84 6.89 -17.06
N PHE A 190 9.93 5.56 -17.11
CA PHE A 190 11.06 4.88 -17.72
C PHE A 190 10.92 4.93 -19.24
N ARG A 191 11.83 5.63 -19.91
CA ARG A 191 11.90 5.67 -21.37
C ARG A 191 13.07 4.81 -21.87
N LYS A 192 12.88 4.18 -23.02
CA LYS A 192 13.91 3.41 -23.73
C LYS A 192 14.82 4.40 -24.45
N ILE A 193 16.13 4.32 -24.20
CA ILE A 193 17.12 5.06 -25.00
C ILE A 193 17.25 4.32 -26.34
N GLY A 194 16.73 4.91 -27.40
CA GLY A 194 16.77 4.36 -28.75
C GLY A 194 17.53 5.23 -29.74
N ASN A 195 17.73 6.51 -29.44
CA ASN A 195 18.30 7.48 -30.38
C ASN A 195 19.35 8.39 -29.72
N ALA A 196 20.18 9.05 -30.54
CA ALA A 196 21.25 9.95 -30.07
C ALA A 196 20.70 11.16 -29.27
N GLU A 197 19.48 11.59 -29.58
CA GLU A 197 18.76 12.66 -28.87
C GLU A 197 18.40 12.26 -27.42
N ASP A 198 18.01 11.00 -27.20
CA ASP A 198 17.71 10.48 -25.86
C ASP A 198 18.96 10.51 -24.97
N LEU A 199 20.12 10.22 -25.56
CA LEU A 199 21.42 10.26 -24.89
C LEU A 199 21.80 11.70 -24.49
N GLN A 200 21.49 12.69 -25.33
CA GLN A 200 21.72 14.11 -25.00
C GLN A 200 20.78 14.59 -23.89
N SER A 201 19.51 14.18 -23.92
CA SER A 201 18.55 14.46 -22.85
C SER A 201 19.03 13.91 -21.49
N TYR A 202 19.51 12.66 -21.49
CA TYR A 202 20.14 12.04 -20.32
C TYR A 202 21.37 12.81 -19.82
N LYS A 203 22.30 13.19 -20.71
CA LYS A 203 23.50 13.94 -20.30
C LYS A 203 23.14 15.30 -19.69
N LYS A 204 22.12 15.97 -20.22
CA LYS A 204 21.61 17.26 -19.73
C LYS A 204 20.98 17.16 -18.34
N THR A 205 20.21 16.10 -18.06
CA THR A 205 19.63 15.91 -16.72
C THR A 205 20.73 15.65 -15.68
N TRP A 206 21.74 14.84 -16.03
CA TRP A 206 22.89 14.58 -15.15
C TRP A 206 23.73 15.81 -14.85
N THR A 207 23.98 16.68 -15.82
CA THR A 207 24.69 17.94 -15.57
C THR A 207 23.88 18.90 -14.70
N SER A 208 22.55 18.96 -14.86
CA SER A 208 21.70 19.79 -13.98
C SER A 208 21.62 19.29 -12.52
N LEU A 209 21.72 17.98 -12.29
CA LEU A 209 21.74 17.40 -10.94
C LEU A 209 23.07 17.60 -10.21
N GLY A 210 24.16 17.82 -10.96
CA GLY A 210 25.51 18.01 -10.42
C GLY A 210 25.75 19.40 -9.81
N ASP A 211 25.03 20.43 -10.26
CA ASP A 211 25.25 21.82 -9.85
C ASP A 211 24.38 22.30 -8.68
N GLY A 212 23.34 21.56 -8.32
CA GLY A 212 22.37 21.97 -7.29
C GLY A 212 22.79 21.74 -5.83
N ARG A 213 24.00 21.22 -5.55
CA ARG A 213 24.43 20.86 -4.18
C ARG A 213 25.65 21.62 -3.64
N ARG A 214 25.96 22.82 -4.17
CA ARG A 214 27.12 23.59 -3.65
C ARG A 214 26.91 25.05 -3.25
N ASN A 215 25.72 25.64 -3.40
CA ASN A 215 25.48 27.00 -2.88
C ASN A 215 24.25 27.03 -1.98
N GLY A 216 24.50 27.12 -0.67
CA GLY A 216 23.47 27.22 0.37
C GLY A 216 24.04 26.92 1.76
N CYS A 217 25.11 27.63 2.14
CA CYS A 217 25.34 28.03 3.53
C CYS A 217 24.81 29.45 3.69
#